data_AF-A0A368P080-F1
#
_entry.id   AF-A0A368P080-F1
#
_cell.length_a   1.000
_cell.length_b   1.000
_cell.length_c   1.000
_cell.angle_alpha   90.00
_cell.angle_beta   90.00
_cell.angle_gamma   90.00
#
_symmetry.space_group_name_H-M   'P 1'
#
loop_
_entity.id
_entity.type
_entity.pdbx_description
1 polymer ?
#
loop_
_entity_poly.entity_id
_entity_poly.type
_entity_poly.pdbx_seq_one_letter_code
_entity_poly.pdbx_strand_id
1 'polypeptide(L)'
;MKFRLFGGAVAVSVAALLTSPAVAFEGRSVVAPDCNYGGKIKSIVATDEHTVTFSMCSPDPAFKAKAAFVPFGIQPAKHIEEAGPKKKLLENPIGTGPFKLESWNRGDSITMTRNENYWGAKPAFDKLVFRWNQSGAGRLNELRSGTVDEITNISPDDFDSVKNDPDLQFLPQESPNILYLGMVNTAKPFDNEKVRQAIAMGIDRQRIVDNFYPKGSVVATHFTPCSLPNGCAGKDWYGFDATAAKKLLADAGFPNGFKTKIYYRDVFRAYLPEPSVVAVEFQTQLKKNLGIDAEVVPIESGKFIDDTSAGRIDGLYLLGWGADYPHVTNFLDYHFGKTSKMFGTTFPEITEGLTKGGTIAETKTAEPVYAAVNDAIRKHVPMVPIVHGAAAYAARATLKNAIVRPFGSPLLQDSDPGKDTLVFMQNAEPISLYCGDETDGETLNACTPITEALLDYAKDSGDIVPALATSCDANADSTVWTCKLRTGVKFTDGSDFTANDVVVSWAAGIDASNPAHVGNTGSFDYFSSLWGGLMNAKK
;
A
#
# COMPACT_ATOMS: atom_id res chain seq x y z
N MET A 1 33.46 -86.32 44.34
CA MET A 1 32.72 -85.82 45.52
C MET A 1 32.34 -84.38 45.23
N LYS A 2 31.04 -84.05 45.35
CA LYS A 2 30.36 -82.90 44.74
C LYS A 2 30.77 -81.55 45.35
N PHE A 3 30.90 -80.51 44.52
CA PHE A 3 30.77 -79.11 44.95
C PHE A 3 29.58 -78.45 44.25
N ARG A 4 28.74 -77.82 45.08
CA ARG A 4 27.55 -77.02 44.75
C ARG A 4 27.96 -75.68 44.11
N LEU A 5 27.12 -75.17 43.21
CA LEU A 5 26.84 -73.73 43.09
C LEU A 5 25.41 -73.53 42.57
N PHE A 6 24.61 -72.82 43.37
CA PHE A 6 23.31 -72.23 43.05
C PHE A 6 23.54 -70.76 42.72
N GLY A 7 22.70 -70.17 41.85
CA GLY A 7 22.29 -68.77 42.00
C GLY A 7 22.25 -67.92 40.74
N GLY A 8 21.03 -67.49 40.39
CA GLY A 8 20.75 -66.09 40.06
C GLY A 8 20.78 -65.68 38.59
N ALA A 9 19.63 -65.80 37.91
CA ALA A 9 19.33 -65.01 36.71
C ALA A 9 19.03 -63.55 37.13
N VAL A 10 19.80 -62.60 36.61
CA VAL A 10 19.51 -61.16 36.72
C VAL A 10 18.73 -60.73 35.48
N ALA A 11 17.48 -60.30 35.70
CA ALA A 11 16.67 -59.65 34.69
C ALA A 11 17.18 -58.22 34.46
N VAL A 12 17.55 -57.90 33.23
CA VAL A 12 17.76 -56.51 32.78
C VAL A 12 16.45 -56.05 32.14
N SER A 13 15.74 -55.17 32.83
CA SER A 13 14.53 -54.52 32.34
C SER A 13 14.92 -53.50 31.25
N VAL A 14 14.40 -53.70 30.04
CA VAL A 14 14.45 -52.71 28.96
C VAL A 14 13.43 -51.63 29.30
N ALA A 15 13.88 -50.47 29.76
CA ALA A 15 13.03 -49.31 29.92
C ALA A 15 12.55 -48.86 28.52
N ALA A 16 11.27 -49.05 28.25
CA ALA A 16 10.62 -48.48 27.08
C ALA A 16 10.66 -46.95 27.17
N LEU A 17 11.33 -46.31 26.22
CA LEU A 17 11.17 -44.89 25.95
C LEU A 17 9.73 -44.66 25.51
N LEU A 18 8.89 -44.17 26.43
CA LEU A 18 7.58 -43.63 26.11
C LEU A 18 7.81 -42.33 25.33
N THR A 19 7.76 -42.42 23.99
CA THR A 19 7.53 -41.25 23.15
C THR A 19 6.15 -40.71 23.50
N SER A 20 6.09 -39.55 24.16
CA SER A 20 4.85 -38.81 24.30
C SER A 20 4.22 -38.62 22.91
N PRO A 21 2.92 -38.89 22.73
CA PRO A 21 2.27 -38.63 21.46
C PRO A 21 2.36 -37.13 21.17
N ALA A 22 2.92 -36.77 20.01
CA ALA A 22 2.87 -35.40 19.53
C ALA A 22 1.40 -34.96 19.50
N VAL A 23 1.09 -33.83 20.13
CA VAL A 23 -0.25 -33.25 20.06
C VAL A 23 -0.53 -32.98 18.59
N ALA A 24 -1.63 -33.53 18.06
CA ALA A 24 -2.01 -33.29 16.67
C ALA A 24 -2.23 -31.79 16.47
N PHE A 25 -1.66 -31.21 15.42
CA PHE A 25 -1.83 -29.80 15.08
C PHE A 25 -3.33 -29.47 14.93
N GLU A 26 -3.82 -28.53 15.74
CA GLU A 26 -5.19 -28.02 15.64
C GLU A 26 -5.19 -26.78 14.74
N GLY A 27 -5.52 -26.99 13.46
CA GLY A 27 -5.55 -25.93 12.46
C GLY A 27 -6.75 -25.00 12.64
N ARG A 28 -6.49 -23.70 12.61
CA ARG A 28 -7.50 -22.65 12.62
C ARG A 28 -8.03 -22.36 11.22
N SER A 29 -9.21 -21.77 11.14
CA SER A 29 -9.78 -21.28 9.88
C SER A 29 -10.64 -20.05 10.07
N VAL A 30 -10.70 -19.20 9.03
CA VAL A 30 -11.75 -18.19 8.84
C VAL A 30 -12.48 -18.52 7.54
N VAL A 31 -13.81 -18.48 7.57
CA VAL A 31 -14.66 -18.96 6.46
C VAL A 31 -15.83 -18.01 6.28
N ALA A 32 -16.01 -17.49 5.07
CA ALA A 32 -17.21 -16.75 4.70
C ALA A 32 -18.41 -17.70 4.63
N PRO A 33 -19.61 -17.29 5.08
CA PRO A 33 -20.81 -18.14 5.01
C PRO A 33 -21.15 -18.59 3.58
N ASP A 34 -20.99 -17.67 2.63
CA ASP A 34 -21.11 -17.90 1.19
C ASP A 34 -20.30 -16.83 0.43
N CYS A 35 -20.36 -16.84 -0.90
CA CYS A 35 -19.71 -15.83 -1.75
C CYS A 35 -20.60 -14.64 -2.10
N ASN A 36 -21.80 -14.53 -1.51
CA ASN A 36 -22.77 -13.47 -1.80
C ASN A 36 -22.48 -12.18 -1.02
N TYR A 37 -21.52 -12.19 -0.07
CA TYR A 37 -21.11 -11.01 0.68
C TYR A 37 -20.31 -9.99 -0.16
N GLY A 38 -19.87 -10.38 -1.37
CA GLY A 38 -19.25 -9.50 -2.36
C GLY A 38 -17.72 -9.51 -2.38
N GLY A 39 -17.07 -10.09 -1.37
CA GLY A 39 -15.61 -10.23 -1.33
C GLY A 39 -15.08 -11.46 -2.10
N LYS A 40 -13.75 -11.48 -2.25
CA LYS A 40 -12.99 -12.44 -3.05
C LYS A 40 -12.52 -13.65 -2.24
N ILE A 41 -12.43 -13.58 -0.91
CA ILE A 41 -11.90 -14.68 -0.07
C ILE A 41 -13.07 -15.52 0.46
N LYS A 42 -13.10 -16.80 0.12
CA LYS A 42 -14.07 -17.75 0.68
C LYS A 42 -13.60 -18.32 2.01
N SER A 43 -12.34 -18.72 2.11
CA SER A 43 -11.78 -19.25 3.36
C SER A 43 -10.27 -19.16 3.39
N ILE A 44 -9.73 -19.16 4.61
CA ILE A 44 -8.30 -19.28 4.90
C ILE A 44 -8.18 -20.36 5.97
N VAL A 45 -7.40 -21.41 5.70
CA VAL A 45 -7.32 -22.61 6.54
C VAL A 45 -5.87 -22.99 6.76
N ALA A 46 -5.47 -23.16 8.02
CA ALA A 46 -4.22 -23.82 8.38
C ALA A 46 -4.41 -25.34 8.24
N THR A 47 -3.90 -25.92 7.16
CA THR A 47 -4.09 -27.36 6.87
C THR A 47 -3.07 -28.23 7.60
N ASP A 48 -1.92 -27.67 7.94
CA ASP A 48 -0.91 -28.20 8.87
C ASP A 48 -0.12 -27.02 9.46
N GLU A 49 0.85 -27.31 10.33
CA GLU A 49 1.63 -26.29 11.06
C GLU A 49 2.34 -25.27 10.15
N HIS A 50 2.66 -25.65 8.91
CA HIS A 50 3.41 -24.81 7.96
C HIS A 50 2.75 -24.73 6.58
N THR A 51 1.44 -24.96 6.51
CA THR A 51 0.68 -24.85 5.26
C THR A 51 -0.63 -24.12 5.49
N VAL A 52 -0.84 -23.06 4.71
CA VAL A 52 -2.08 -22.30 4.69
C VAL A 52 -2.70 -22.39 3.31
N THR A 53 -4.00 -22.67 3.24
CA THR A 53 -4.75 -22.66 1.99
C THR A 53 -5.76 -21.51 1.99
N PHE A 54 -5.67 -20.66 0.99
CA PHE A 54 -6.66 -19.62 0.67
C PHE A 54 -7.58 -20.15 -0.43
N SER A 55 -8.89 -20.15 -0.17
CA SER A 55 -9.89 -20.43 -1.19
C SER A 55 -10.60 -19.14 -1.55
N MET A 56 -10.79 -18.90 -2.85
CA MET A 56 -11.36 -17.68 -3.40
C MET A 56 -12.79 -17.90 -3.89
N CYS A 57 -13.61 -16.87 -3.83
CA CYS A 57 -14.95 -16.84 -4.43
C CYS A 57 -14.93 -16.63 -5.95
N SER A 58 -13.83 -16.11 -6.47
CA SER A 58 -13.54 -15.91 -7.89
C SER A 58 -12.04 -16.02 -8.13
N PRO A 59 -11.57 -16.34 -9.35
CA PRO A 59 -10.15 -16.29 -9.68
C PRO A 59 -9.53 -14.93 -9.31
N ASP A 60 -8.34 -14.92 -8.71
CA ASP A 60 -7.58 -13.69 -8.45
C ASP A 60 -6.10 -13.89 -8.83
N PRO A 61 -5.72 -13.65 -10.09
CA PRO A 61 -4.34 -13.81 -10.55
C PRO A 61 -3.37 -12.83 -9.88
N ALA A 62 -3.87 -11.75 -9.25
CA ALA A 62 -3.07 -10.80 -8.50
C ALA A 62 -2.84 -11.23 -7.04
N PHE A 63 -3.29 -12.43 -6.62
CA PHE A 63 -3.16 -12.93 -5.25
C PHE A 63 -1.73 -12.79 -4.70
N LYS A 64 -0.72 -13.29 -5.42
CA LYS A 64 0.68 -13.25 -4.98
C LYS A 64 1.16 -11.82 -4.76
N ALA A 65 0.83 -10.92 -5.69
CA ALA A 65 1.19 -9.52 -5.59
C ALA A 65 0.54 -8.84 -4.38
N LYS A 66 -0.74 -9.13 -4.12
CA LYS A 66 -1.42 -8.60 -2.93
C LYS A 66 -0.86 -9.20 -1.64
N ALA A 67 -0.64 -10.51 -1.59
CA ALA A 67 -0.12 -11.21 -0.41
C ALA A 67 1.33 -10.84 -0.04
N ALA A 68 2.02 -10.11 -0.92
CA ALA A 68 3.33 -9.51 -0.64
C ALA A 68 3.26 -8.15 0.07
N PHE A 69 2.07 -7.56 0.18
CA PHE A 69 1.91 -6.20 0.67
C PHE A 69 1.89 -6.14 2.21
N VAL A 70 2.64 -5.19 2.80
CA VAL A 70 2.91 -5.12 4.25
C VAL A 70 1.67 -4.96 5.16
N PRO A 71 0.54 -4.37 4.75
CA PRO A 71 -0.71 -4.41 5.54
C PRO A 71 -1.21 -5.82 5.84
N PHE A 72 -0.80 -6.82 5.06
CA PHE A 72 -1.10 -8.24 5.30
C PHE A 72 0.01 -8.95 6.10
N GLY A 73 0.85 -8.18 6.79
CA GLY A 73 1.91 -8.67 7.67
C GLY A 73 1.38 -9.53 8.80
N ILE A 74 2.17 -10.54 9.20
CA ILE A 74 1.73 -11.55 10.17
C ILE A 74 2.24 -11.20 11.57
N GLN A 75 1.36 -11.32 12.56
CA GLN A 75 1.67 -11.20 13.99
C GLN A 75 1.27 -12.47 14.75
N PRO A 76 1.76 -12.71 15.98
CA PRO A 76 1.39 -13.89 16.75
C PRO A 76 -0.12 -13.92 17.01
N ALA A 77 -0.74 -15.09 16.81
CA ALA A 77 -2.17 -15.30 17.02
C ALA A 77 -2.61 -14.84 18.43
N LYS A 78 -1.85 -15.27 19.45
CA LYS A 78 -2.13 -14.91 20.85
C LYS A 78 -2.07 -13.41 21.07
N HIS A 79 -1.10 -12.72 20.48
CA HIS A 79 -0.96 -11.27 20.61
C HIS A 79 -2.16 -10.55 19.99
N ILE A 80 -2.58 -10.95 18.78
CA ILE A 80 -3.77 -10.39 18.12
C ILE A 80 -5.01 -10.57 18.99
N GLU A 81 -5.24 -11.77 19.53
CA GLU A 81 -6.41 -12.08 20.34
C GLU A 81 -6.44 -11.32 21.68
N GLU A 82 -5.29 -11.13 22.32
CA GLU A 82 -5.20 -10.49 23.63
C GLU A 82 -5.08 -8.96 23.57
N ALA A 83 -4.37 -8.43 22.56
CA ALA A 83 -4.00 -7.03 22.40
C ALA A 83 -4.89 -6.30 21.38
N GLY A 84 -5.38 -6.98 20.34
CA GLY A 84 -6.23 -6.44 19.28
C GLY A 84 -7.50 -5.78 19.81
N PRO A 85 -8.37 -6.50 20.56
CA PRO A 85 -9.60 -5.93 21.11
C PRO A 85 -9.37 -4.71 22.03
N LYS A 86 -8.13 -4.54 22.53
CA LYS A 86 -7.73 -3.44 23.42
C LYS A 86 -7.00 -2.31 22.67
N LYS A 87 -6.97 -2.33 21.33
CA LYS A 87 -6.22 -1.40 20.47
C LYS A 87 -4.72 -1.33 20.78
N LYS A 88 -4.15 -2.37 21.40
CA LYS A 88 -2.72 -2.37 21.78
C LYS A 88 -1.77 -2.69 20.63
N LEU A 89 -2.29 -3.26 19.54
CA LEU A 89 -1.54 -3.47 18.28
C LEU A 89 -1.10 -2.15 17.64
N LEU A 90 -1.83 -1.05 17.88
CA LEU A 90 -1.54 0.28 17.31
C LEU A 90 -0.19 0.85 17.76
N GLU A 91 0.36 0.37 18.87
CA GLU A 91 1.58 0.91 19.48
C GLU A 91 2.60 -0.17 19.85
N ASN A 92 2.17 -1.44 19.93
CA ASN A 92 3.02 -2.55 20.35
C ASN A 92 2.92 -3.71 19.34
N PRO A 93 3.36 -3.52 18.08
CA PRO A 93 3.41 -4.61 17.12
C PRO A 93 4.41 -5.69 17.55
N ILE A 94 4.10 -6.94 17.26
CA ILE A 94 5.04 -8.05 17.35
C ILE A 94 5.07 -8.71 15.98
N GLY A 95 6.26 -8.90 15.42
CA GLY A 95 6.42 -9.50 14.10
C GLY A 95 7.65 -10.38 14.00
N THR A 96 7.95 -10.82 12.78
CA THR A 96 9.08 -11.71 12.46
C THR A 96 10.27 -10.96 11.87
N GLY A 97 10.14 -9.65 11.67
CA GLY A 97 11.06 -8.82 10.90
C GLY A 97 12.46 -8.65 11.49
N PRO A 98 13.36 -7.98 10.74
CA PRO A 98 14.75 -7.76 11.12
C PRO A 98 14.93 -6.84 12.33
N PHE A 99 13.90 -6.08 12.70
CA PHE A 99 13.90 -5.19 13.86
C PHE A 99 12.68 -5.41 14.74
N LYS A 100 12.81 -5.04 16.01
CA LYS A 100 11.71 -4.97 16.97
C LYS A 100 11.61 -3.58 17.57
N LEU A 101 10.39 -3.14 17.87
CA LEU A 101 10.16 -1.86 18.51
C LEU A 101 10.86 -1.79 19.89
N GLU A 102 11.65 -0.74 20.12
CA GLU A 102 12.22 -0.41 21.42
C GLU A 102 11.39 0.68 22.10
N SER A 103 11.08 1.76 21.37
CA SER A 103 10.29 2.88 21.88
C SER A 103 9.65 3.71 20.77
N TRP A 104 8.56 4.38 21.10
CA TRP A 104 7.95 5.42 20.29
C TRP A 104 7.78 6.68 21.14
N ASN A 105 8.64 7.67 20.89
CA ASN A 105 8.54 9.00 21.48
C ASN A 105 7.64 9.86 20.59
N ARG A 106 6.35 9.94 20.94
CA ARG A 106 5.33 10.67 20.16
C ARG A 106 5.77 12.10 19.83
N GLY A 107 5.60 12.50 18.57
CA GLY A 107 6.04 13.79 18.06
C GLY A 107 7.54 13.94 17.75
N ASP A 108 8.40 12.98 18.13
CA ASP A 108 9.85 13.03 17.91
C ASP A 108 10.43 11.87 17.10
N SER A 109 10.33 10.63 17.60
CA SER A 109 11.08 9.49 17.05
C SER A 109 10.50 8.12 17.35
N ILE A 110 10.81 7.13 16.50
CA ILE A 110 10.66 5.70 16.80
C ILE A 110 12.06 5.08 16.81
N THR A 111 12.38 4.33 17.85
CA THR A 111 13.61 3.54 17.91
C THR A 111 13.28 2.06 17.88
N MET A 112 14.00 1.33 17.03
CA MET A 112 13.91 -0.12 16.91
C MET A 112 15.29 -0.74 17.09
N THR A 113 15.32 -1.95 17.65
CA THR A 113 16.54 -2.72 17.89
C THR A 113 16.57 -3.94 16.99
N ARG A 114 17.75 -4.34 16.53
CA ARG A 114 17.93 -5.51 15.67
C ARG A 114 17.34 -6.76 16.35
N ASN A 115 16.60 -7.55 15.58
CA ASN A 115 16.12 -8.85 15.99
C ASN A 115 17.28 -9.86 15.87
N GLU A 116 17.90 -10.20 17.01
CA GLU A 116 19.00 -11.17 17.03
C GLU A 116 18.61 -12.59 16.62
N ASN A 117 17.31 -12.90 16.59
CA ASN A 117 16.77 -14.18 16.12
C ASN A 117 16.16 -14.08 14.71
N TYR A 118 16.47 -13.01 13.96
CA TYR A 118 15.94 -12.85 12.61
C TYR A 118 16.34 -14.04 11.73
N TRP A 119 15.35 -14.56 10.99
CA TRP A 119 15.50 -15.76 10.17
C TRP A 119 16.25 -15.49 8.86
N GLY A 120 16.28 -14.23 8.40
CA GLY A 120 16.97 -13.78 7.21
C GLY A 120 18.40 -13.28 7.49
N ALA A 121 18.93 -12.49 6.54
CA ALA A 121 20.22 -11.82 6.74
C ALA A 121 20.09 -10.76 7.84
N LYS A 122 20.96 -10.81 8.83
CA LYS A 122 20.96 -9.82 9.92
C LYS A 122 21.42 -8.45 9.41
N PRO A 123 20.72 -7.36 9.78
CA PRO A 123 21.17 -6.01 9.50
C PRO A 123 22.60 -5.76 10.02
N ALA A 124 23.37 -4.95 9.29
CA ALA A 124 24.76 -4.62 9.62
C ALA A 124 24.91 -3.68 10.83
N PHE A 125 23.80 -3.19 11.38
CA PHE A 125 23.74 -2.20 12.45
C PHE A 125 22.71 -2.61 13.52
N ASP A 126 22.82 -2.03 14.72
CA ASP A 126 22.08 -2.47 15.92
C ASP A 126 20.74 -1.76 16.09
N LYS A 127 20.66 -0.47 15.72
CA LYS A 127 19.48 0.37 15.91
C LYS A 127 19.00 1.03 14.62
N LEU A 128 17.69 0.95 14.38
CA LEU A 128 17.01 1.73 13.35
C LEU A 128 16.19 2.82 14.01
N VAL A 129 16.44 4.07 13.66
CA VAL A 129 15.72 5.24 14.20
C VAL A 129 14.95 5.91 13.07
N PHE A 130 13.63 6.03 13.23
CA PHE A 130 12.80 6.90 12.41
C PHE A 130 12.69 8.26 13.08
N ARG A 131 12.94 9.32 12.30
CA ARG A 131 12.62 10.71 12.65
C ARG A 131 11.73 11.30 11.57
N TRP A 132 11.13 12.46 11.85
CA TRP A 132 10.33 13.15 10.86
C TRP A 132 10.56 14.66 10.86
N ASN A 133 10.44 15.24 9.67
CA ASN A 133 10.41 16.68 9.46
C ASN A 133 9.54 16.99 8.24
N GLN A 134 8.51 17.81 8.40
CA GLN A 134 7.56 18.14 7.34
C GLN A 134 8.22 18.89 6.18
N SER A 135 9.21 19.75 6.47
CA SER A 135 9.91 20.55 5.45
C SER A 135 10.92 19.69 4.68
N GLY A 136 10.79 19.64 3.35
CA GLY A 136 11.77 18.98 2.47
C GLY A 136 13.18 19.56 2.62
N ALA A 137 13.30 20.90 2.62
CA ALA A 137 14.55 21.60 2.91
C ALA A 137 15.08 21.28 4.32
N GLY A 138 14.20 21.16 5.31
CA GLY A 138 14.55 20.73 6.66
C GLY A 138 15.18 19.33 6.71
N ARG A 139 14.57 18.35 6.01
CA ARG A 139 15.13 17.00 5.86
C ARG A 139 16.49 17.01 5.16
N LEU A 140 16.62 17.76 4.06
CA LEU A 140 17.88 17.84 3.31
C LEU A 140 19.00 18.49 4.13
N ASN A 141 18.70 19.49 4.95
CA ASN A 141 19.67 20.12 5.84
C ASN A 141 20.18 19.15 6.92
N GLU A 142 19.28 18.34 7.52
CA GLU A 142 19.66 17.28 8.46
C GLU A 142 20.52 16.19 7.78
N LEU A 143 20.22 15.85 6.52
CA LEU A 143 21.05 14.91 5.77
C LEU A 143 22.45 15.48 5.51
N ARG A 144 22.55 16.75 5.11
CA ARG A 144 23.84 17.42 4.86
C ARG A 144 24.69 17.56 6.11
N SER A 145 24.07 17.81 7.27
CA SER A 145 24.77 17.88 8.55
C SER A 145 25.23 16.51 9.06
N GLY A 146 24.66 15.41 8.53
CA GLY A 146 24.97 14.05 8.94
C GLY A 146 24.24 13.59 10.20
N THR A 147 23.23 14.34 10.65
CA THR A 147 22.35 13.93 11.76
C THR A 147 21.39 12.80 11.34
N VAL A 148 21.16 12.64 10.04
CA VAL A 148 20.42 11.53 9.44
C VAL A 148 21.19 10.90 8.29
N ASP A 149 20.91 9.63 8.00
CA ASP A 149 21.64 8.83 7.01
C ASP A 149 20.90 8.75 5.66
N GLU A 150 19.57 8.75 5.71
CA GLU A 150 18.70 8.68 4.54
C GLU A 150 17.40 9.47 4.80
N ILE A 151 16.91 10.16 3.77
CA ILE A 151 15.66 10.93 3.82
C ILE A 151 14.75 10.56 2.65
N THR A 152 13.44 10.60 2.93
CA THR A 152 12.41 10.54 1.88
C THR A 152 12.18 11.89 1.22
N ASN A 153 11.53 11.87 0.05
CA ASN A 153 10.79 13.00 -0.48
C ASN A 153 11.66 14.26 -0.68
N ILE A 154 12.73 14.18 -1.48
CA ILE A 154 13.50 15.37 -1.87
C ILE A 154 12.55 16.37 -2.58
N SER A 155 12.66 17.66 -2.28
CA SER A 155 11.93 18.71 -3.00
C SER A 155 12.38 18.75 -4.47
N PRO A 156 11.49 18.94 -5.46
CA PRO A 156 11.86 18.98 -6.88
C PRO A 156 13.03 19.94 -7.18
N ASP A 157 13.02 21.13 -6.57
CA ASP A 157 14.06 22.17 -6.76
C ASP A 157 15.45 21.73 -6.25
N ASP A 158 15.50 20.77 -5.34
CA ASP A 158 16.74 20.28 -4.73
C ASP A 158 17.39 19.11 -5.50
N PHE A 159 16.74 18.56 -6.54
CA PHE A 159 17.21 17.37 -7.25
C PHE A 159 18.61 17.54 -7.85
N ASP A 160 18.82 18.62 -8.59
CA ASP A 160 20.13 18.88 -9.21
C ASP A 160 21.18 19.24 -8.15
N SER A 161 20.77 19.86 -7.05
CA SER A 161 21.66 20.13 -5.92
C SER A 161 22.16 18.83 -5.26
N VAL A 162 21.27 17.86 -5.04
CA VAL A 162 21.63 16.56 -4.45
C VAL A 162 22.48 15.73 -5.41
N LYS A 163 22.14 15.69 -6.71
CA LYS A 163 22.91 14.92 -7.72
C LYS A 163 24.36 15.41 -7.87
N ASN A 164 24.59 16.71 -7.66
CA ASN A 164 25.90 17.34 -7.79
C ASN A 164 26.67 17.44 -6.46
N ASP A 165 26.07 17.01 -5.34
CA ASP A 165 26.70 17.01 -4.02
C ASP A 165 27.49 15.71 -3.81
N PRO A 166 28.83 15.75 -3.73
CA PRO A 166 29.65 14.54 -3.61
C PRO A 166 29.47 13.81 -2.26
N ASP A 167 28.87 14.45 -1.26
CA ASP A 167 28.61 13.87 0.05
C ASP A 167 27.25 13.16 0.12
N LEU A 168 26.45 13.20 -0.96
CA LEU A 168 25.11 12.64 -1.04
C LEU A 168 24.97 11.62 -2.19
N GLN A 169 23.96 10.77 -2.04
CA GLN A 169 23.48 9.87 -3.10
C GLN A 169 22.07 10.31 -3.47
N PHE A 170 21.82 10.51 -4.75
CA PHE A 170 20.48 10.68 -5.29
C PHE A 170 19.88 9.30 -5.57
N LEU A 171 18.77 8.97 -4.93
CA LEU A 171 18.11 7.67 -5.03
C LEU A 171 16.75 7.86 -5.72
N PRO A 172 16.64 7.63 -7.05
CA PRO A 172 15.37 7.74 -7.76
C PRO A 172 14.33 6.78 -7.18
N GLN A 173 13.10 7.27 -7.02
CA GLN A 173 11.95 6.43 -6.70
C GLN A 173 11.17 6.13 -7.98
N GLU A 174 11.27 4.89 -8.46
CA GLU A 174 10.61 4.44 -9.69
C GLU A 174 9.17 3.95 -9.45
N SER A 175 8.65 4.08 -8.23
CA SER A 175 7.31 3.64 -7.86
C SER A 175 6.24 4.30 -8.73
N PRO A 176 5.41 3.50 -9.45
CA PRO A 176 4.33 4.04 -10.24
C PRO A 176 3.37 4.86 -9.37
N ASN A 177 2.97 6.05 -9.81
CA ASN A 177 2.08 6.92 -9.05
C ASN A 177 1.24 7.79 -9.99
N ILE A 178 0.21 8.46 -9.46
CA ILE A 178 -0.66 9.38 -10.21
C ILE A 178 -1.10 10.54 -9.31
N LEU A 179 -1.05 11.77 -9.82
CA LEU A 179 -1.88 12.87 -9.33
C LEU A 179 -3.12 13.00 -10.19
N TYR A 180 -4.24 13.29 -9.54
CA TYR A 180 -5.48 13.59 -10.20
C TYR A 180 -6.27 14.76 -9.60
N LEU A 181 -7.09 15.36 -10.46
CA LEU A 181 -8.18 16.27 -10.06
C LEU A 181 -9.49 15.46 -9.99
N GLY A 182 -9.95 15.15 -8.78
CA GLY A 182 -11.15 14.37 -8.52
C GLY A 182 -12.43 15.19 -8.50
N MET A 183 -13.54 14.54 -8.85
CA MET A 183 -14.89 15.09 -8.83
C MET A 183 -15.88 14.04 -8.30
N VAL A 184 -16.79 14.44 -7.42
CA VAL A 184 -17.90 13.58 -6.99
C VAL A 184 -19.07 13.78 -7.95
N ASN A 185 -19.40 12.77 -8.75
CA ASN A 185 -20.40 12.87 -9.81
C ASN A 185 -21.88 12.95 -9.32
N THR A 186 -22.09 12.96 -8.01
CA THR A 186 -23.41 13.24 -7.40
C THR A 186 -23.50 14.66 -6.85
N ALA A 187 -22.39 15.41 -6.82
CA ALA A 187 -22.36 16.81 -6.43
C ALA A 187 -22.55 17.73 -7.64
N LYS A 188 -23.41 18.74 -7.51
CA LYS A 188 -23.62 19.73 -8.57
C LYS A 188 -22.44 20.73 -8.65
N PRO A 189 -22.01 21.17 -9.85
CA PRO A 189 -22.51 20.80 -11.18
C PRO A 189 -21.77 19.60 -11.82
N PHE A 190 -20.98 18.84 -11.03
CA PHE A 190 -20.21 17.70 -11.51
C PHE A 190 -21.07 16.47 -11.81
N ASP A 191 -22.35 16.49 -11.46
CA ASP A 191 -23.36 15.53 -11.93
C ASP A 191 -23.56 15.56 -13.45
N ASN A 192 -23.24 16.69 -14.09
CA ASN A 192 -23.26 16.81 -15.54
C ASN A 192 -21.93 16.32 -16.17
N GLU A 193 -21.98 15.22 -16.92
CA GLU A 193 -20.81 14.65 -17.60
C GLU A 193 -20.11 15.63 -18.55
N LYS A 194 -20.86 16.52 -19.22
CA LYS A 194 -20.26 17.54 -20.11
C LYS A 194 -19.45 18.57 -19.34
N VAL A 195 -19.83 18.89 -18.11
CA VAL A 195 -19.04 19.77 -17.23
C VAL A 195 -17.70 19.11 -16.90
N ARG A 196 -17.73 17.81 -16.53
CA ARG A 196 -16.50 17.06 -16.23
C ARG A 196 -15.58 16.96 -17.45
N GLN A 197 -16.13 16.62 -18.62
CA GLN A 197 -15.39 16.59 -19.88
C GLN A 197 -14.79 17.96 -20.26
N ALA A 198 -15.54 19.04 -20.06
CA ALA A 198 -15.02 20.39 -20.28
C ALA A 198 -13.84 20.71 -19.35
N ILE A 199 -13.92 20.32 -18.08
CA ILE A 199 -12.80 20.48 -17.13
C ILE A 199 -11.59 19.65 -17.60
N ALA A 200 -11.77 18.40 -18.00
CA ALA A 200 -10.68 17.55 -18.48
C ALA A 200 -9.94 18.12 -19.70
N MET A 201 -10.64 18.79 -20.61
CA MET A 201 -10.05 19.45 -21.79
C MET A 201 -9.50 20.84 -21.48
N GLY A 202 -10.01 21.51 -20.45
CA GLY A 202 -9.68 22.90 -20.11
C GLY A 202 -8.44 23.08 -19.23
N ILE A 203 -7.85 21.99 -18.75
CA ILE A 203 -6.60 22.00 -17.98
C ILE A 203 -5.41 21.70 -18.90
N ASP A 204 -4.46 22.62 -18.96
CA ASP A 204 -3.14 22.47 -19.54
C ASP A 204 -2.24 21.69 -18.57
N ARG A 205 -2.29 20.36 -18.70
CA ARG A 205 -1.55 19.42 -17.85
C ARG A 205 -0.05 19.46 -18.10
N GLN A 206 0.38 19.72 -19.34
CA GLN A 206 1.80 19.84 -19.68
C GLN A 206 2.42 21.02 -18.95
N ARG A 207 1.74 22.17 -18.92
CA ARG A 207 2.19 23.34 -18.17
C ARG A 207 2.32 23.08 -16.66
N ILE A 208 1.49 22.22 -16.08
CA ILE A 208 1.61 21.82 -14.67
C ILE A 208 2.89 21.01 -14.47
N VAL A 209 3.12 20.00 -15.33
CA VAL A 209 4.32 19.15 -15.24
C VAL A 209 5.59 19.98 -15.43
N ASP A 210 5.65 20.82 -16.45
CA ASP A 210 6.85 21.58 -16.78
C ASP A 210 7.27 22.58 -15.70
N ASN A 211 6.31 23.12 -14.92
CA ASN A 211 6.57 24.17 -13.96
C ASN A 211 6.68 23.70 -12.50
N PHE A 212 6.08 22.56 -12.14
CA PHE A 212 5.95 22.14 -10.73
C PHE A 212 6.53 20.75 -10.44
N TYR A 213 6.99 20.03 -11.47
CA TYR A 213 7.50 18.67 -11.31
C TYR A 213 8.94 18.55 -11.79
N PRO A 214 9.74 17.67 -11.15
CA PRO A 214 11.12 17.47 -11.56
C PRO A 214 11.19 16.72 -12.89
N LYS A 215 12.34 16.86 -13.58
CA LYS A 215 12.66 16.05 -14.76
C LYS A 215 12.48 14.57 -14.47
N GLY A 216 11.87 13.86 -15.43
CA GLY A 216 11.47 12.45 -15.29
C GLY A 216 9.98 12.28 -15.01
N SER A 217 9.28 13.34 -14.59
CA SER A 217 7.82 13.33 -14.48
C SER A 217 7.17 13.38 -15.87
N VAL A 218 6.05 12.70 -16.04
CA VAL A 218 5.35 12.61 -17.33
C VAL A 218 3.87 12.93 -17.20
N VAL A 219 3.33 13.68 -18.17
CA VAL A 219 1.88 13.92 -18.25
C VAL A 219 1.17 12.57 -18.39
N ALA A 220 0.19 12.34 -17.54
CA ALA A 220 -0.53 11.07 -17.52
C ALA A 220 -1.43 10.93 -18.75
N THR A 221 -1.19 9.91 -19.58
CA THR A 221 -2.08 9.57 -20.70
C THR A 221 -3.28 8.73 -20.26
N HIS A 222 -3.16 8.06 -19.11
CA HIS A 222 -4.18 7.21 -18.49
C HIS A 222 -4.17 7.42 -16.97
N PHE A 223 -5.16 6.88 -16.27
CA PHE A 223 -5.13 6.88 -14.80
C PHE A 223 -3.96 6.06 -14.25
N THR A 224 -3.79 4.86 -14.79
CA THR A 224 -2.72 3.95 -14.41
C THR A 224 -1.45 4.21 -15.24
N PRO A 225 -0.26 4.20 -14.63
CA PRO A 225 1.00 4.33 -15.35
C PRO A 225 1.24 3.22 -16.39
N CYS A 226 1.84 3.57 -17.53
CA CYS A 226 2.24 2.61 -18.57
C CYS A 226 3.31 1.60 -18.14
N SER A 227 4.02 1.85 -17.04
CA SER A 227 4.98 0.90 -16.47
C SER A 227 4.32 -0.36 -15.92
N LEU A 228 3.00 -0.35 -15.70
CA LEU A 228 2.22 -1.52 -15.33
C LEU A 228 1.60 -2.17 -16.58
N PRO A 229 1.70 -3.50 -16.73
CA PRO A 229 1.01 -4.21 -17.80
C PRO A 229 -0.49 -3.87 -17.84
N ASN A 230 -1.02 -3.62 -19.04
CA ASN A 230 -2.39 -3.15 -19.30
C ASN A 230 -2.76 -1.78 -18.70
N GLY A 231 -1.85 -1.09 -18.00
CA GLY A 231 -2.14 0.19 -17.33
C GLY A 231 -2.58 1.31 -18.28
N CYS A 232 -2.00 1.35 -19.48
CA CYS A 232 -2.31 2.35 -20.50
C CYS A 232 -2.84 1.75 -21.81
N ALA A 233 -3.54 0.63 -21.74
CA ALA A 233 -4.27 0.09 -22.88
C ALA A 233 -5.49 0.99 -23.21
N GLY A 234 -5.85 1.12 -24.48
CA GLY A 234 -6.96 1.96 -24.93
C GLY A 234 -6.50 3.31 -25.48
N LYS A 235 -7.37 4.33 -25.40
CA LYS A 235 -7.10 5.66 -25.93
C LYS A 235 -6.53 6.59 -24.86
N ASP A 236 -5.53 7.37 -25.28
CA ASP A 236 -4.99 8.47 -24.47
C ASP A 236 -6.07 9.47 -24.03
N TRP A 237 -5.83 10.06 -22.86
CA TRP A 237 -6.64 11.12 -22.28
C TRP A 237 -6.79 12.34 -23.20
N TYR A 238 -7.79 13.18 -22.93
CA TYR A 238 -8.01 14.42 -23.68
C TYR A 238 -6.76 15.32 -23.70
N GLY A 239 -6.42 15.82 -24.88
CA GLY A 239 -5.47 16.94 -25.01
C GLY A 239 -6.05 18.25 -24.47
N PHE A 240 -5.19 19.23 -24.23
CA PHE A 240 -5.62 20.56 -23.82
C PHE A 240 -6.26 21.31 -25.00
N ASP A 241 -7.52 21.72 -24.84
CA ASP A 241 -8.27 22.54 -25.79
C ASP A 241 -9.27 23.42 -25.03
N ALA A 242 -8.80 24.61 -24.61
CA ALA A 242 -9.64 25.58 -23.90
C ALA A 242 -10.83 26.07 -24.74
N THR A 243 -10.74 26.09 -26.07
CA THR A 243 -11.82 26.59 -26.94
C THR A 243 -12.98 25.59 -26.96
N ALA A 244 -12.68 24.32 -27.23
CA ALA A 244 -13.68 23.25 -27.19
C ALA A 244 -14.24 23.07 -25.78
N ALA A 245 -13.40 23.18 -24.74
CA ALA A 245 -13.83 23.10 -23.36
C ALA A 245 -14.83 24.21 -22.98
N LYS A 246 -14.55 25.48 -23.32
CA LYS A 246 -15.50 26.59 -23.11
C LYS A 246 -16.82 26.36 -23.83
N LYS A 247 -16.76 25.89 -25.08
CA LYS A 247 -17.97 25.57 -25.85
C LYS A 247 -18.79 24.49 -25.16
N LEU A 248 -18.16 23.39 -24.74
CA LEU A 248 -18.84 22.28 -24.08
C LEU A 248 -19.45 22.71 -22.74
N LEU A 249 -18.77 23.57 -22.00
CA LEU A 249 -19.27 24.14 -20.75
C LEU A 249 -20.48 25.07 -20.98
N ALA A 250 -20.46 25.88 -22.04
CA ALA A 250 -21.61 26.68 -22.46
C ALA A 250 -22.81 25.82 -22.87
N ASP A 251 -22.58 24.78 -23.68
CA ASP A 251 -23.61 23.81 -24.09
C ASP A 251 -24.19 23.05 -22.88
N ALA A 252 -23.43 22.92 -21.79
CA ALA A 252 -23.86 22.33 -20.52
C ALA A 252 -24.63 23.32 -19.61
N GLY A 253 -24.83 24.56 -20.03
CA GLY A 253 -25.56 25.60 -19.29
C GLY A 253 -24.70 26.56 -18.47
N PHE A 254 -23.37 26.53 -18.63
CA PHE A 254 -22.42 27.35 -17.87
C PHE A 254 -21.55 28.25 -18.76
N PRO A 255 -22.12 29.12 -19.61
CA PRO A 255 -21.35 29.93 -20.58
C PRO A 255 -20.34 30.89 -19.93
N ASN A 256 -20.54 31.24 -18.66
CA ASN A 256 -19.65 32.12 -17.89
C ASN A 256 -18.95 31.39 -16.73
N GLY A 257 -18.93 30.06 -16.75
CA GLY A 257 -18.44 29.24 -15.63
C GLY A 257 -19.36 29.27 -14.42
N PHE A 258 -18.81 28.88 -13.27
CA PHE A 258 -19.51 28.80 -11.97
C PHE A 258 -18.50 28.95 -10.83
N LYS A 259 -19.00 29.09 -9.59
CA LYS A 259 -18.16 29.09 -8.38
C LYS A 259 -17.99 27.69 -7.82
N THR A 260 -16.80 27.35 -7.37
CA THR A 260 -16.51 26.07 -6.72
C THR A 260 -15.32 26.18 -5.77
N LYS A 261 -14.84 25.06 -5.25
CA LYS A 261 -13.64 24.95 -4.43
C LYS A 261 -12.69 23.92 -5.01
N ILE A 262 -11.41 24.05 -4.67
CA ILE A 262 -10.36 23.05 -4.86
C ILE A 262 -9.88 22.66 -3.47
N TYR A 263 -10.22 21.46 -3.05
CA TYR A 263 -9.79 20.89 -1.79
C TYR A 263 -8.49 20.12 -1.95
N TYR A 264 -7.60 20.20 -0.97
CA TYR A 264 -6.37 19.42 -0.93
C TYR A 264 -5.92 19.25 0.53
N ARG A 265 -5.00 18.33 0.76
CA ARG A 265 -4.25 18.25 2.02
C ARG A 265 -2.84 18.77 1.80
N ASP A 266 -2.35 19.57 2.74
CA ASP A 266 -1.05 20.24 2.62
C ASP A 266 0.09 19.33 3.10
N VAL A 267 0.27 18.22 2.38
CA VAL A 267 1.27 17.21 2.71
C VAL A 267 2.04 16.83 1.44
N PHE A 268 3.37 16.92 1.50
CA PHE A 268 4.23 16.49 0.40
C PHE A 268 3.97 15.02 0.04
N ARG A 269 3.83 14.76 -1.26
CA ARG A 269 3.77 13.42 -1.83
C ARG A 269 4.53 13.37 -3.16
N ALA A 270 5.06 12.19 -3.51
CA ALA A 270 5.71 11.96 -4.80
C ALA A 270 4.86 12.44 -6.00
N TYR A 271 3.55 12.20 -5.95
CA TYR A 271 2.62 12.65 -6.98
C TYR A 271 2.23 14.14 -6.86
N LEU A 272 2.40 14.79 -5.69
CA LEU A 272 2.03 16.18 -5.44
C LEU A 272 3.02 16.82 -4.44
N PRO A 273 4.21 17.25 -4.93
CA PRO A 273 5.27 17.73 -4.06
C PRO A 273 4.96 19.11 -3.45
N GLU A 274 4.24 19.98 -4.17
CA GLU A 274 3.91 21.35 -3.75
C GLU A 274 2.39 21.59 -3.78
N PRO A 275 1.61 21.04 -2.83
CA PRO A 275 0.15 20.98 -2.94
C PRO A 275 -0.53 22.34 -3.09
N SER A 276 -0.15 23.32 -2.27
CA SER A 276 -0.73 24.67 -2.29
C SER A 276 -0.48 25.40 -3.61
N VAL A 277 0.76 25.35 -4.12
CA VAL A 277 1.15 26.06 -5.34
C VAL A 277 0.49 25.44 -6.56
N VAL A 278 0.45 24.10 -6.63
CA VAL A 278 -0.25 23.38 -7.71
C VAL A 278 -1.76 23.66 -7.66
N ALA A 279 -2.39 23.74 -6.48
CA ALA A 279 -3.80 24.10 -6.35
C ALA A 279 -4.12 25.51 -6.88
N VAL A 280 -3.24 26.49 -6.64
CA VAL A 280 -3.37 27.86 -7.18
C VAL A 280 -3.19 27.87 -8.70
N GLU A 281 -2.34 27.01 -9.27
CA GLU A 281 -2.25 26.85 -10.71
C GLU A 281 -3.55 26.31 -11.31
N PHE A 282 -4.18 25.30 -10.69
CA PHE A 282 -5.51 24.83 -11.10
C PHE A 282 -6.56 25.95 -11.04
N GLN A 283 -6.60 26.72 -9.94
CA GLN A 283 -7.48 27.88 -9.81
C GLN A 283 -7.27 28.88 -10.97
N THR A 284 -6.02 29.19 -11.30
CA THR A 284 -5.66 30.11 -12.37
C THR A 284 -6.12 29.61 -13.74
N GLN A 285 -5.85 28.35 -14.05
CA GLN A 285 -6.27 27.74 -15.31
C GLN A 285 -7.79 27.64 -15.42
N LEU A 286 -8.50 27.20 -14.37
CA LEU A 286 -9.96 27.12 -14.34
C LEU A 286 -10.59 28.49 -14.61
N LYS A 287 -10.07 29.55 -13.98
CA LYS A 287 -10.56 30.92 -14.20
C LYS A 287 -10.32 31.39 -15.61
N LYS A 288 -9.09 31.26 -16.11
CA LYS A 288 -8.66 31.76 -17.43
C LYS A 288 -9.30 30.98 -18.58
N ASN A 289 -9.28 29.65 -18.47
CA ASN A 289 -9.65 28.73 -19.53
C ASN A 289 -11.13 28.39 -19.52
N LEU A 290 -11.84 28.49 -18.40
CA LEU A 290 -13.25 28.07 -18.31
C LEU A 290 -14.17 29.09 -17.64
N GLY A 291 -13.63 30.18 -17.08
CA GLY A 291 -14.41 31.14 -16.28
C GLY A 291 -14.83 30.60 -14.92
N ILE A 292 -14.36 29.41 -14.53
CA ILE A 292 -14.70 28.78 -13.24
C ILE A 292 -13.93 29.50 -12.13
N ASP A 293 -14.66 30.01 -11.15
CA ASP A 293 -14.15 30.77 -10.02
C ASP A 293 -13.99 29.83 -8.82
N ALA A 294 -12.80 29.23 -8.69
CA ALA A 294 -12.52 28.25 -7.65
C ALA A 294 -11.80 28.89 -6.44
N GLU A 295 -12.21 28.55 -5.22
CA GLU A 295 -11.47 28.87 -3.99
C GLU A 295 -10.57 27.70 -3.60
N VAL A 296 -9.30 27.97 -3.26
CA VAL A 296 -8.35 26.93 -2.80
C VAL A 296 -8.52 26.74 -1.28
N VAL A 297 -8.86 25.52 -0.86
CA VAL A 297 -9.24 25.22 0.54
C VAL A 297 -8.43 24.03 1.07
N PRO A 298 -7.42 24.24 1.94
CA PRO A 298 -6.74 23.15 2.60
C PRO A 298 -7.67 22.47 3.62
N ILE A 299 -7.59 21.13 3.70
CA ILE A 299 -8.26 20.31 4.71
C ILE A 299 -7.18 19.51 5.46
N GLU A 300 -7.38 19.32 6.77
CA GLU A 300 -6.56 18.41 7.59
C GLU A 300 -6.52 17.00 6.95
N SER A 301 -5.34 16.35 6.96
CA SER A 301 -5.07 15.15 6.18
C SER A 301 -6.02 13.99 6.48
N GLY A 302 -6.25 13.66 7.75
CA GLY A 302 -7.14 12.57 8.14
C GLY A 302 -8.57 12.82 7.67
N LYS A 303 -9.11 14.01 7.98
CA LYS A 303 -10.44 14.42 7.51
C LYS A 303 -10.56 14.42 5.99
N PHE A 304 -9.53 14.85 5.27
CA PHE A 304 -9.52 14.89 3.81
C PHE A 304 -9.62 13.49 3.20
N ILE A 305 -8.85 12.53 3.74
CA ILE A 305 -8.91 11.13 3.30
C ILE A 305 -10.29 10.54 3.60
N ASP A 306 -10.84 10.74 4.80
CA ASP A 306 -12.17 10.26 5.16
C ASP A 306 -13.26 10.81 4.23
N ASP A 307 -13.23 12.12 3.96
CA ASP A 307 -14.24 12.77 3.11
C ASP A 307 -14.12 12.38 1.64
N THR A 308 -12.90 12.22 1.12
CA THR A 308 -12.68 11.77 -0.26
C THR A 308 -13.08 10.31 -0.43
N SER A 309 -12.65 9.39 0.44
CA SER A 309 -13.02 7.97 0.40
C SER A 309 -14.54 7.76 0.53
N ALA A 310 -15.22 8.59 1.33
CA ALA A 310 -16.67 8.52 1.51
C ALA A 310 -17.49 9.26 0.42
N GLY A 311 -16.84 9.93 -0.53
CA GLY A 311 -17.52 10.70 -1.58
C GLY A 311 -18.27 11.93 -1.05
N ARG A 312 -17.75 12.58 0.00
CA ARG A 312 -18.40 13.72 0.69
C ARG A 312 -17.91 15.10 0.23
N ILE A 313 -17.03 15.15 -0.76
CA ILE A 313 -16.50 16.41 -1.29
C ILE A 313 -17.49 17.04 -2.28
N ASP A 314 -17.81 18.33 -2.08
CA ASP A 314 -18.75 19.11 -2.89
C ASP A 314 -18.08 20.01 -3.95
N GLY A 315 -16.77 19.85 -4.13
CA GLY A 315 -15.92 20.64 -5.03
C GLY A 315 -15.00 19.77 -5.86
N LEU A 316 -14.01 20.41 -6.49
CA LEU A 316 -12.85 19.73 -7.02
C LEU A 316 -11.91 19.35 -5.88
N TYR A 317 -11.12 18.29 -6.04
CA TYR A 317 -10.08 17.97 -5.08
C TYR A 317 -8.82 17.41 -5.73
N LEU A 318 -7.66 17.71 -5.14
CA LEU A 318 -6.37 17.16 -5.55
C LEU A 318 -5.99 16.01 -4.63
N LEU A 319 -5.88 14.83 -5.21
CA LEU A 319 -5.43 13.62 -4.53
C LEU A 319 -4.66 12.76 -5.52
N GLY A 320 -3.93 11.78 -5.01
CA GLY A 320 -3.15 10.88 -5.84
C GLY A 320 -2.99 9.53 -5.19
N TRP A 321 -2.30 8.65 -5.90
CA TRP A 321 -2.06 7.28 -5.48
C TRP A 321 -0.62 6.87 -5.83
N GLY A 322 0.00 6.11 -4.94
CA GLY A 322 1.26 5.41 -5.20
C GLY A 322 0.99 3.91 -5.28
N ALA A 323 1.72 3.19 -6.13
CA ALA A 323 1.45 1.78 -6.33
C ALA A 323 1.81 0.95 -5.10
N ASP A 324 0.86 0.18 -4.57
CA ASP A 324 1.12 -0.71 -3.42
C ASP A 324 1.63 -2.09 -3.86
N TYR A 325 1.19 -2.54 -5.03
CA TYR A 325 1.56 -3.82 -5.64
C TYR A 325 1.56 -3.73 -7.18
N PRO A 326 2.35 -4.57 -7.87
CA PRO A 326 2.65 -4.45 -9.30
C PRO A 326 1.56 -5.04 -10.20
N HIS A 327 0.33 -4.52 -10.11
CA HIS A 327 -0.77 -4.93 -10.97
C HIS A 327 -1.75 -3.79 -11.21
N VAL A 328 -2.38 -3.74 -12.38
CA VAL A 328 -3.33 -2.66 -12.77
C VAL A 328 -4.51 -2.52 -11.81
N THR A 329 -4.93 -3.60 -11.16
CA THR A 329 -5.99 -3.59 -10.13
C THR A 329 -5.62 -2.77 -8.90
N ASN A 330 -4.33 -2.55 -8.63
CA ASN A 330 -3.89 -1.69 -7.54
C ASN A 330 -4.41 -0.26 -7.70
N PHE A 331 -4.45 0.23 -8.93
CA PHE A 331 -5.02 1.52 -9.27
C PHE A 331 -6.52 1.41 -9.46
N LEU A 332 -6.96 0.52 -10.37
CA LEU A 332 -8.32 0.59 -10.88
C LEU A 332 -9.37 0.04 -9.91
N ASP A 333 -9.12 -1.07 -9.20
CA ASP A 333 -10.13 -1.67 -8.30
C ASP A 333 -10.37 -0.75 -7.09
N TYR A 334 -9.31 -0.16 -6.53
CA TYR A 334 -9.41 0.76 -5.40
C TYR A 334 -10.25 2.00 -5.75
N HIS A 335 -9.96 2.63 -6.89
CA HIS A 335 -10.57 3.91 -7.26
C HIS A 335 -11.94 3.77 -7.92
N PHE A 336 -12.14 2.73 -8.74
CA PHE A 336 -13.32 2.59 -9.59
C PHE A 336 -14.10 1.28 -9.39
N GLY A 337 -13.69 0.44 -8.44
CA GLY A 337 -14.39 -0.79 -8.10
C GLY A 337 -15.78 -0.54 -7.51
N LYS A 338 -16.59 -1.61 -7.41
CA LYS A 338 -18.01 -1.55 -7.02
C LYS A 338 -18.26 -0.89 -5.66
N THR A 339 -17.32 -1.03 -4.72
CA THR A 339 -17.42 -0.51 -3.36
C THR A 339 -16.87 0.90 -3.21
N SER A 340 -16.18 1.43 -4.23
CA SER A 340 -15.63 2.79 -4.20
C SER A 340 -16.74 3.83 -4.22
N LYS A 341 -16.61 4.84 -3.35
CA LYS A 341 -17.50 6.01 -3.29
C LYS A 341 -16.77 7.30 -3.69
N MET A 342 -15.48 7.21 -3.99
CA MET A 342 -14.57 8.35 -4.12
C MET A 342 -15.02 9.37 -5.19
N PHE A 343 -15.59 8.87 -6.28
CA PHE A 343 -16.08 9.70 -7.39
C PHE A 343 -17.62 9.73 -7.50
N GLY A 344 -18.33 9.35 -6.45
CA GLY A 344 -19.80 9.28 -6.42
C GLY A 344 -20.35 7.93 -6.88
N THR A 345 -21.40 7.93 -7.70
CA THR A 345 -22.01 6.72 -8.25
C THR A 345 -21.10 6.06 -9.27
N THR A 346 -20.88 4.75 -9.16
CA THR A 346 -20.03 3.98 -10.07
C THR A 346 -20.70 3.75 -11.43
N PHE A 347 -19.89 3.43 -12.45
CA PHE A 347 -20.37 3.14 -13.80
C PHE A 347 -20.32 1.63 -14.08
N PRO A 348 -21.42 1.00 -14.54
CA PRO A 348 -21.45 -0.44 -14.83
C PRO A 348 -20.36 -0.90 -15.81
N GLU A 349 -20.14 -0.17 -16.91
CA GLU A 349 -19.10 -0.54 -17.88
C GLU A 349 -17.68 -0.56 -17.30
N ILE A 350 -17.41 0.27 -16.28
CA ILE A 350 -16.14 0.27 -15.55
C ILE A 350 -16.11 -0.89 -14.55
N THR A 351 -17.10 -0.97 -13.66
CA THR A 351 -17.11 -1.95 -12.57
C THR A 351 -17.22 -3.41 -13.03
N GLU A 352 -18.01 -3.68 -14.06
CA GLU A 352 -18.12 -5.01 -14.69
C GLU A 352 -16.85 -5.37 -15.45
N GLY A 353 -16.27 -4.40 -16.17
CA GLY A 353 -14.99 -4.55 -16.86
C GLY A 353 -13.86 -4.89 -15.90
N LEU A 354 -13.78 -4.20 -14.75
CA LEU A 354 -12.81 -4.50 -13.69
C LEU A 354 -13.03 -5.86 -13.05
N THR A 355 -14.30 -6.20 -12.75
CA THR A 355 -14.64 -7.53 -12.22
C THR A 355 -14.17 -8.64 -13.17
N LYS A 356 -14.39 -8.48 -14.48
CA LYS A 356 -13.95 -9.43 -15.50
C LYS A 356 -12.42 -9.46 -15.64
N GLY A 357 -11.80 -8.29 -15.85
CA GLY A 357 -10.36 -8.16 -16.08
C GLY A 357 -9.55 -8.72 -14.92
N GLY A 358 -9.98 -8.45 -13.68
CA GLY A 358 -9.35 -8.95 -12.46
C GLY A 358 -9.43 -10.46 -12.25
N THR A 359 -10.07 -11.23 -13.14
CA THR A 359 -10.10 -12.72 -13.12
C THR A 359 -9.23 -13.36 -14.20
N ILE A 360 -8.67 -12.58 -15.13
CA ILE A 360 -7.91 -13.08 -16.28
C ILE A 360 -6.43 -13.07 -15.92
N ALA A 361 -5.81 -14.26 -15.86
CA ALA A 361 -4.40 -14.39 -15.50
C ALA A 361 -3.43 -13.97 -16.61
N GLU A 362 -3.79 -14.23 -17.87
CA GLU A 362 -2.92 -13.95 -19.01
C GLU A 362 -3.06 -12.48 -19.45
N THR A 363 -1.97 -11.73 -19.36
CA THR A 363 -1.94 -10.27 -19.59
C THR A 363 -2.52 -9.87 -20.93
N LYS A 364 -2.17 -10.55 -22.04
CA LYS A 364 -2.63 -10.21 -23.39
C LYS A 364 -4.13 -10.45 -23.57
N THR A 365 -4.66 -11.50 -22.94
CA THR A 365 -6.09 -11.81 -22.93
C THR A 365 -6.87 -10.77 -22.12
N ALA A 366 -6.27 -10.19 -21.08
CA ALA A 366 -6.87 -9.14 -20.26
C ALA A 366 -6.82 -7.74 -20.92
N GLU A 367 -5.85 -7.49 -21.80
CA GLU A 367 -5.63 -6.21 -22.48
C GLU A 367 -6.90 -5.57 -23.08
N PRO A 368 -7.70 -6.24 -23.93
CA PRO A 368 -8.90 -5.62 -24.52
C PRO A 368 -9.97 -5.27 -23.47
N VAL A 369 -10.01 -5.98 -22.33
CA VAL A 369 -10.92 -5.65 -21.23
C VAL A 369 -10.47 -4.36 -20.55
N TYR A 370 -9.18 -4.26 -20.21
CA TYR A 370 -8.64 -3.05 -19.59
C TYR A 370 -8.64 -1.84 -20.52
N ALA A 371 -8.45 -2.04 -21.84
CA ALA A 371 -8.61 -0.98 -22.83
C ALA A 371 -10.04 -0.41 -22.82
N ALA A 372 -11.07 -1.27 -22.75
CA ALA A 372 -12.46 -0.83 -22.66
C ALA A 372 -12.76 -0.11 -21.34
N VAL A 373 -12.17 -0.56 -20.22
CA VAL A 373 -12.29 0.12 -18.92
C VAL A 373 -11.65 1.51 -18.97
N ASN A 374 -10.43 1.63 -19.49
CA ASN A 374 -9.73 2.90 -19.62
C ASN A 374 -10.50 3.88 -20.53
N ASP A 375 -11.03 3.40 -21.65
CA ASP A 375 -11.88 4.18 -22.55
C ASP A 375 -13.17 4.67 -21.84
N ALA A 376 -13.75 3.85 -20.96
CA ALA A 376 -14.91 4.22 -20.16
C ALA A 376 -14.58 5.27 -19.09
N ILE A 377 -13.46 5.12 -18.37
CA ILE A 377 -12.96 6.13 -17.42
C ILE A 377 -12.74 7.46 -18.15
N ARG A 378 -12.12 7.41 -19.34
CA ARG A 378 -11.92 8.56 -20.21
C ARG A 378 -13.23 9.20 -20.65
N LYS A 379 -14.24 8.43 -21.01
CA LYS A 379 -15.56 8.94 -21.40
C LYS A 379 -16.27 9.65 -20.25
N HIS A 380 -16.33 9.01 -19.08
CA HIS A 380 -17.13 9.48 -17.95
C HIS A 380 -16.44 10.56 -17.11
N VAL A 381 -15.11 10.67 -17.18
CA VAL A 381 -14.32 11.68 -16.48
C VAL A 381 -14.69 11.76 -14.99
N PRO A 382 -14.59 10.67 -14.21
CA PRO A 382 -14.73 10.72 -12.75
C PRO A 382 -13.62 11.58 -12.11
N MET A 383 -12.47 11.67 -12.78
CA MET A 383 -11.31 12.47 -12.43
C MET A 383 -10.56 12.89 -13.69
N VAL A 384 -9.61 13.81 -13.56
CA VAL A 384 -8.65 14.18 -14.62
C VAL A 384 -7.25 13.71 -14.20
N PRO A 385 -6.62 12.77 -14.93
CA PRO A 385 -5.25 12.34 -14.65
C PRO A 385 -4.29 13.44 -15.08
N ILE A 386 -3.39 13.82 -14.18
CA ILE A 386 -2.50 14.97 -14.36
C ILE A 386 -1.10 14.50 -14.72
N VAL A 387 -0.46 13.75 -13.83
CA VAL A 387 0.97 13.45 -13.92
C VAL A 387 1.32 12.16 -13.17
N HIS A 388 2.24 11.39 -13.74
CA HIS A 388 3.03 10.41 -13.02
C HIS A 388 4.33 11.10 -12.59
N GLY A 389 4.45 11.41 -11.30
CA GLY A 389 5.52 12.25 -10.77
C GLY A 389 6.81 11.47 -10.56
N ALA A 390 7.94 12.02 -10.99
CA ALA A 390 9.23 11.53 -10.54
C ALA A 390 9.46 11.97 -9.08
N ALA A 391 9.98 11.06 -8.28
CA ALA A 391 10.34 11.31 -6.89
C ALA A 391 11.73 10.72 -6.61
N ALA A 392 12.31 11.13 -5.49
CA ALA A 392 13.60 10.62 -5.06
C ALA A 392 13.76 10.73 -3.55
N TYR A 393 14.59 9.82 -3.03
CA TYR A 393 15.17 9.85 -1.69
C TYR A 393 16.62 10.32 -1.83
N ALA A 394 17.20 10.77 -0.72
CA ALA A 394 18.63 11.03 -0.66
C ALA A 394 19.24 10.29 0.51
N ALA A 395 20.48 9.83 0.34
CA ALA A 395 21.28 9.26 1.41
C ALA A 395 22.64 9.95 1.50
N ARG A 396 23.34 9.77 2.62
CA ARG A 396 24.77 10.10 2.70
C ARG A 396 25.56 9.25 1.71
N ALA A 397 26.57 9.80 1.06
CA ALA A 397 27.52 9.04 0.23
C ALA A 397 28.20 7.89 0.99
N THR A 398 28.28 7.99 2.32
CA THR A 398 28.81 6.94 3.20
C THR A 398 27.85 5.79 3.47
N LEU A 399 26.55 5.94 3.23
CA LEU A 399 25.54 4.89 3.45
C LEU A 399 25.61 3.86 2.32
N LYS A 400 26.18 2.69 2.58
CA LYS A 400 26.29 1.66 1.54
C LYS A 400 24.96 0.95 1.36
N ASN A 401 24.71 0.50 0.13
CA ASN A 401 23.51 -0.28 -0.26
C ASN A 401 22.18 0.44 0.01
N ALA A 402 22.17 1.77 0.05
CA ALA A 402 20.93 2.53 0.11
C ALA A 402 20.12 2.29 -1.18
N ILE A 403 18.89 1.78 -1.03
CA ILE A 403 18.02 1.44 -2.15
C ILE A 403 16.59 1.93 -1.92
N VAL A 404 15.97 2.41 -2.99
CA VAL A 404 14.53 2.67 -3.04
C VAL A 404 13.93 1.70 -4.04
N ARG A 405 13.09 0.79 -3.55
CA ARG A 405 12.45 -0.23 -4.39
C ARG A 405 11.29 0.38 -5.19
N PRO A 406 10.97 -0.16 -6.38
CA PRO A 406 9.80 0.29 -7.14
C PRO A 406 8.48 -0.06 -6.45
N PHE A 407 8.42 -1.15 -5.69
CA PHE A 407 7.23 -1.57 -4.94
C PHE A 407 7.57 -1.91 -3.48
N GLY A 408 6.60 -1.65 -2.60
CA GLY A 408 6.76 -1.78 -1.15
C GLY A 408 7.59 -0.66 -0.51
N SER A 409 7.72 -0.72 0.80
CA SER A 409 8.54 0.23 1.56
C SER A 409 10.05 0.00 1.36
N PRO A 410 10.89 1.02 1.65
CA PRO A 410 12.35 0.88 1.63
C PRO A 410 12.87 -0.25 2.52
N LEU A 411 13.87 -1.00 2.05
CA LEU A 411 14.52 -2.08 2.80
C LEU A 411 15.71 -1.55 3.60
N LEU A 412 15.44 -0.75 4.63
CA LEU A 412 16.48 -0.12 5.45
C LEU A 412 17.42 -1.13 6.14
N GLN A 413 16.98 -2.38 6.30
CA GLN A 413 17.80 -3.47 6.84
C GLN A 413 18.98 -3.88 5.93
N ASP A 414 18.91 -3.58 4.63
CA ASP A 414 19.95 -3.95 3.67
C ASP A 414 21.10 -2.94 3.61
N SER A 415 20.89 -1.74 4.16
CA SER A 415 21.87 -0.66 4.20
C SER A 415 22.96 -0.92 5.24
N ASP A 416 24.16 -0.38 5.00
CA ASP A 416 25.27 -0.36 5.95
C ASP A 416 25.72 1.09 6.20
N PRO A 417 25.35 1.69 7.36
CA PRO A 417 25.74 3.05 7.70
C PRO A 417 27.19 3.15 8.22
N GLY A 418 27.91 2.03 8.38
CA GLY A 418 29.26 2.00 8.94
C GLY A 418 29.34 2.33 10.45
N LYS A 419 28.20 2.29 11.14
CA LYS A 419 28.01 2.59 12.56
C LYS A 419 26.83 1.78 13.13
N ASP A 420 26.66 1.81 14.45
CA ASP A 420 25.66 0.97 15.13
C ASP A 420 24.21 1.43 14.95
N THR A 421 23.99 2.64 14.41
CA THR A 421 22.64 3.22 14.26
C THR A 421 22.44 3.80 12.87
N LEU A 422 21.38 3.38 12.19
CA LEU A 422 20.86 4.03 10.99
C LEU A 422 19.72 4.98 11.40
N VAL A 423 19.79 6.23 10.95
CA VAL A 423 18.73 7.21 11.16
C VAL A 423 18.06 7.55 9.83
N PHE A 424 16.81 7.16 9.68
CA PHE A 424 15.98 7.43 8.50
C PHE A 424 14.98 8.54 8.82
N MET A 425 14.84 9.52 7.92
CA MET A 425 13.94 10.65 8.11
C MET A 425 12.85 10.73 7.04
N GLN A 426 11.61 10.67 7.50
CA GLN A 426 10.43 10.84 6.66
C GLN A 426 9.71 12.17 6.91
N ASN A 427 8.65 12.46 6.15
CA ASN A 427 7.98 13.75 6.21
C ASN A 427 6.92 13.87 7.32
N ALA A 428 6.51 12.77 7.97
CA ALA A 428 5.55 12.78 9.06
C ALA A 428 5.73 11.61 10.03
N GLU A 429 5.19 11.76 11.24
CA GLU A 429 5.05 10.67 12.20
C GLU A 429 4.08 9.60 11.66
N PRO A 430 4.36 8.29 11.83
CA PRO A 430 3.39 7.23 11.59
C PRO A 430 2.07 7.44 12.34
N ILE A 431 0.93 7.12 11.73
CA ILE A 431 -0.37 7.27 12.39
C ILE A 431 -0.51 6.22 13.50
N SER A 432 -0.15 4.98 13.19
CA SER A 432 -0.04 3.87 14.15
C SER A 432 1.06 2.90 13.71
N LEU A 433 1.22 1.79 14.43
CA LEU A 433 2.09 0.67 14.06
C LEU A 433 1.30 -0.61 13.76
N TYR A 434 -0.02 -0.48 13.50
CA TYR A 434 -0.84 -1.60 13.03
C TYR A 434 -1.19 -1.43 11.55
N CYS A 435 -0.26 -1.81 10.67
CA CYS A 435 -0.39 -1.59 9.25
C CYS A 435 -1.60 -2.21 8.56
N GLY A 436 -2.28 -3.19 9.18
CA GLY A 436 -3.51 -3.76 8.62
C GLY A 436 -4.68 -2.77 8.53
N ASP A 437 -4.66 -1.67 9.30
CA ASP A 437 -5.71 -0.64 9.33
C ASP A 437 -5.24 0.74 8.83
N GLU A 438 -4.05 0.82 8.21
CA GLU A 438 -3.46 2.10 7.80
C GLU A 438 -3.16 2.10 6.29
N THR A 439 -3.24 3.29 5.69
CA THR A 439 -3.08 3.49 4.23
C THR A 439 -1.99 4.50 3.86
N ASP A 440 -1.29 5.07 4.84
CA ASP A 440 -0.24 6.06 4.62
C ASP A 440 1.15 5.42 4.58
N GLY A 441 2.00 5.89 3.67
CA GLY A 441 3.35 5.33 3.47
C GLY A 441 4.27 5.53 4.68
N GLU A 442 4.06 6.58 5.47
CA GLU A 442 4.84 6.86 6.68
C GLU A 442 4.67 5.75 7.74
N THR A 443 3.45 5.24 7.90
CA THR A 443 3.16 4.04 8.69
C THR A 443 3.74 2.76 8.08
N LEU A 444 3.54 2.54 6.77
CA LEU A 444 4.02 1.32 6.10
C LEU A 444 5.56 1.18 6.17
N ASN A 445 6.28 2.30 6.05
CA ASN A 445 7.73 2.34 6.21
C ASN A 445 8.18 1.92 7.61
N ALA A 446 7.44 2.30 8.65
CA ALA A 446 7.76 1.95 10.03
C ALA A 446 7.36 0.51 10.39
N CYS A 447 6.32 -0.07 9.77
CA CYS A 447 5.96 -1.48 10.02
C CYS A 447 6.87 -2.48 9.30
N THR A 448 7.35 -2.16 8.09
CA THR A 448 8.12 -3.09 7.25
C THR A 448 9.33 -3.72 7.96
N PRO A 449 10.10 -2.98 8.79
CA PRO A 449 11.17 -3.57 9.61
C PRO A 449 10.70 -4.52 10.72
N ILE A 450 9.41 -4.46 11.12
CA ILE A 450 8.85 -5.19 12.26
C ILE A 450 8.05 -6.41 11.80
N THR A 451 7.12 -6.24 10.86
CA THR A 451 6.17 -7.26 10.41
C THR A 451 6.40 -7.62 8.95
N GLU A 452 6.37 -8.91 8.63
CA GLU A 452 6.55 -9.40 7.25
C GLU A 452 5.26 -10.08 6.75
N ALA A 453 4.98 -9.95 5.46
CA ALA A 453 3.88 -10.63 4.78
C ALA A 453 4.31 -12.04 4.31
N LEU A 454 3.40 -12.78 3.67
CA LEU A 454 3.70 -14.13 3.15
C LEU A 454 4.73 -14.09 2.02
N LEU A 455 4.66 -13.08 1.18
CA LEU A 455 5.58 -12.84 0.07
C LEU A 455 6.18 -11.44 0.22
N ASP A 456 7.12 -11.07 -0.65
CA ASP A 456 7.65 -9.70 -0.74
C ASP A 456 7.90 -9.35 -2.21
N TYR A 457 8.27 -8.11 -2.48
CA TYR A 457 8.71 -7.62 -3.78
C TYR A 457 10.23 -7.67 -3.90
N ALA A 458 10.72 -8.01 -5.10
CA ALA A 458 12.13 -7.93 -5.41
C ALA A 458 12.69 -6.51 -5.20
N LYS A 459 14.01 -6.42 -4.97
CA LYS A 459 14.67 -5.15 -4.62
C LYS A 459 14.66 -4.13 -5.77
N ASP A 460 14.67 -4.62 -6.99
CA ASP A 460 14.90 -3.88 -8.22
C ASP A 460 13.74 -3.98 -9.23
N SER A 461 12.66 -4.68 -8.88
CA SER A 461 11.53 -4.92 -9.77
C SER A 461 10.23 -5.18 -9.00
N GLY A 462 9.12 -5.27 -9.74
CA GLY A 462 7.84 -5.73 -9.20
C GLY A 462 7.71 -7.26 -9.12
N ASP A 463 8.79 -8.01 -9.28
CA ASP A 463 8.72 -9.46 -9.19
C ASP A 463 8.40 -9.90 -7.76
N ILE A 464 7.54 -10.91 -7.63
CA ILE A 464 7.16 -11.43 -6.32
C ILE A 464 8.16 -12.49 -5.87
N VAL A 465 8.72 -12.31 -4.68
CA VAL A 465 9.74 -13.19 -4.10
C VAL A 465 9.25 -13.84 -2.79
N PRO A 466 9.81 -14.99 -2.39
CA PRO A 466 9.46 -15.63 -1.12
C PRO A 466 9.84 -14.81 0.12
N ALA A 467 8.90 -14.62 1.04
CA ALA A 467 9.12 -14.07 2.39
C ALA A 467 8.78 -15.13 3.44
N LEU A 468 7.77 -14.92 4.32
CA LEU A 468 7.38 -15.94 5.30
C LEU A 468 6.87 -17.25 4.67
N ALA A 469 6.32 -17.18 3.46
CA ALA A 469 6.04 -18.33 2.61
C ALA A 469 7.19 -18.54 1.61
N THR A 470 7.66 -19.79 1.52
CA THR A 470 8.62 -20.25 0.51
C THR A 470 7.98 -20.35 -0.89
N SER A 471 6.67 -20.55 -0.95
CA SER A 471 5.86 -20.62 -2.17
C SER A 471 4.38 -20.40 -1.83
N CYS A 472 3.60 -19.97 -2.83
CA CYS A 472 2.14 -19.91 -2.80
C CYS A 472 1.62 -20.34 -4.18
N ASP A 473 1.20 -21.59 -4.34
CA ASP A 473 0.87 -22.14 -5.65
C ASP A 473 -0.63 -22.12 -5.91
N ALA A 474 -1.03 -21.67 -7.10
CA ALA A 474 -2.40 -21.68 -7.55
C ALA A 474 -2.81 -23.05 -8.09
N ASN A 475 -4.09 -23.41 -7.91
CA ASN A 475 -4.73 -24.39 -8.79
C ASN A 475 -4.91 -23.81 -10.21
N ALA A 476 -5.33 -24.67 -11.16
CA ALA A 476 -5.45 -24.29 -12.58
C ALA A 476 -6.32 -23.04 -12.83
N ASP A 477 -7.33 -22.82 -11.99
CA ASP A 477 -8.30 -21.75 -12.13
C ASP A 477 -8.01 -20.52 -11.24
N SER A 478 -6.87 -20.47 -10.54
CA SER A 478 -6.53 -19.39 -9.59
C SER A 478 -7.57 -19.14 -8.48
N THR A 479 -8.32 -20.17 -8.10
CA THR A 479 -9.36 -20.14 -7.07
C THR A 479 -8.92 -20.76 -5.74
N VAL A 480 -7.81 -21.49 -5.72
CA VAL A 480 -7.20 -22.04 -4.52
C VAL A 480 -5.72 -21.74 -4.57
N TRP A 481 -5.19 -21.15 -3.50
CA TRP A 481 -3.77 -20.85 -3.32
C TRP A 481 -3.25 -21.58 -2.09
N THR A 482 -2.26 -22.44 -2.27
CA THR A 482 -1.61 -23.18 -1.18
C THR A 482 -0.24 -22.59 -0.90
N CYS A 483 -0.09 -21.97 0.27
CA CYS A 483 1.16 -21.35 0.71
C CYS A 483 1.92 -22.29 1.66
N LYS A 484 3.21 -22.53 1.35
CA LYS A 484 4.14 -23.30 2.18
C LYS A 484 5.02 -22.36 2.98
N LEU A 485 4.89 -22.40 4.30
CA LEU A 485 5.56 -21.50 5.22
C LEU A 485 6.99 -21.95 5.52
N ARG A 486 7.86 -20.99 5.86
CA ARG A 486 9.18 -21.28 6.41
C ARG A 486 9.05 -21.92 7.79
N THR A 487 9.91 -22.90 8.06
CA THR A 487 10.02 -23.57 9.36
C THR A 487 11.07 -22.88 10.23
N GLY A 488 10.87 -22.88 11.54
CA GLY A 488 11.86 -22.37 12.51
C GLY A 488 11.97 -20.84 12.57
N VAL A 489 11.06 -20.11 11.94
CA VAL A 489 10.93 -18.66 12.09
C VAL A 489 10.34 -18.36 13.46
N LYS A 490 10.86 -17.32 14.12
CA LYS A 490 10.39 -16.84 15.42
C LYS A 490 9.94 -15.40 15.34
N PHE A 491 8.90 -15.09 16.09
CA PHE A 491 8.51 -13.71 16.38
C PHE A 491 9.51 -13.06 17.35
N THR A 492 9.49 -11.73 17.41
CA THR A 492 10.39 -10.94 18.27
C THR A 492 10.16 -11.15 19.76
N ASP A 493 9.03 -11.75 20.16
CA ASP A 493 8.75 -12.19 21.53
C ASP A 493 9.25 -13.62 21.84
N GLY A 494 9.81 -14.31 20.83
CA GLY A 494 10.36 -15.66 20.92
C GLY A 494 9.38 -16.78 20.58
N SER A 495 8.09 -16.48 20.36
CA SER A 495 7.10 -17.47 19.93
C SER A 495 7.38 -17.97 18.50
N ASP A 496 6.96 -19.20 18.21
CA ASP A 496 7.15 -19.80 16.89
C ASP A 496 6.11 -19.27 15.88
N PHE A 497 6.55 -19.06 14.65
CA PHE A 497 5.67 -18.71 13.54
C PHE A 497 5.03 -19.98 12.92
N THR A 498 3.70 -20.00 12.87
CA THR A 498 2.90 -21.12 12.36
C THR A 498 1.80 -20.67 11.41
N ALA A 499 1.17 -21.63 10.73
CA ALA A 499 0.01 -21.40 9.89
C ALA A 499 -1.19 -20.80 10.63
N ASN A 500 -1.32 -21.03 11.94
CA ASN A 500 -2.39 -20.44 12.75
C ASN A 500 -2.23 -18.92 12.91
N ASP A 501 -0.99 -18.42 12.97
CA ASP A 501 -0.71 -16.99 13.06
C ASP A 501 -1.13 -16.26 11.78
N VAL A 502 -0.95 -16.91 10.62
CA VAL A 502 -1.43 -16.41 9.33
C VAL A 502 -2.94 -16.29 9.34
N VAL A 503 -3.65 -17.37 9.70
CA VAL A 503 -5.12 -17.39 9.73
C VAL A 503 -5.65 -16.28 10.65
N VAL A 504 -5.06 -16.12 11.83
CA VAL A 504 -5.55 -15.15 12.84
C VAL A 504 -5.26 -13.71 12.43
N SER A 505 -4.06 -13.44 11.88
CA SER A 505 -3.71 -12.11 11.35
C SER A 505 -4.67 -11.70 10.23
N TRP A 506 -4.94 -12.62 9.31
CA TRP A 506 -5.87 -12.35 8.22
C TRP A 506 -7.32 -12.25 8.69
N ALA A 507 -7.75 -13.09 9.65
CA ALA A 507 -9.11 -13.04 10.20
C ALA A 507 -9.39 -11.71 10.89
N ALA A 508 -8.40 -11.13 11.59
CA ALA A 508 -8.55 -9.80 12.20
C ALA A 508 -8.77 -8.69 11.16
N GLY A 509 -8.25 -8.83 9.94
CA GLY A 509 -8.44 -7.86 8.86
C GLY A 509 -9.65 -8.13 7.97
N ILE A 510 -9.94 -9.39 7.60
CA ILE A 510 -10.96 -9.73 6.59
C ILE A 510 -12.35 -9.99 7.17
N ASP A 511 -12.49 -10.24 8.47
CA ASP A 511 -13.78 -10.52 9.12
C ASP A 511 -14.16 -9.39 10.08
N ALA A 512 -15.16 -8.60 9.69
CA ALA A 512 -15.64 -7.45 10.45
C ALA A 512 -16.34 -7.83 11.78
N SER A 513 -16.65 -9.12 11.99
CA SER A 513 -17.17 -9.62 13.26
C SER A 513 -16.09 -10.09 14.24
N ASN A 514 -14.83 -10.18 13.79
CA ASN A 514 -13.73 -10.62 14.62
C ASN A 514 -13.50 -9.62 15.77
N PRO A 515 -13.37 -10.07 17.04
CA PRO A 515 -13.11 -9.17 18.18
C PRO A 515 -11.83 -8.34 18.04
N ALA A 516 -10.85 -8.80 17.27
CA ALA A 516 -9.62 -8.10 16.96
C ALA A 516 -9.67 -7.25 15.68
N HIS A 517 -10.83 -7.17 15.00
CA HIS A 517 -11.11 -6.22 13.92
C HIS A 517 -11.32 -4.81 14.48
N VAL A 518 -10.30 -4.33 15.18
CA VAL A 518 -10.30 -3.09 15.94
C VAL A 518 -9.00 -2.38 15.64
N GLY A 519 -9.07 -1.42 14.71
CA GLY A 519 -7.93 -0.61 14.29
C GLY A 519 -7.96 0.81 14.88
N ASN A 520 -7.16 1.68 14.27
CA ASN A 520 -7.16 3.11 14.51
C ASN A 520 -8.50 3.71 14.03
N THR A 521 -8.77 3.58 12.72
CA THR A 521 -10.04 3.92 12.09
C THR A 521 -11.03 2.75 12.15
N GLY A 522 -10.51 1.52 12.10
CA GLY A 522 -11.29 0.29 11.97
C GLY A 522 -11.90 0.09 10.59
N SER A 523 -11.39 0.77 9.55
CA SER A 523 -11.86 0.62 8.18
C SER A 523 -11.28 -0.61 7.49
N PHE A 524 -10.03 -0.98 7.84
CA PHE A 524 -9.25 -2.02 7.17
C PHE A 524 -9.31 -1.88 5.64
N ASP A 525 -9.11 -0.65 5.15
CA ASP A 525 -9.39 -0.26 3.77
C ASP A 525 -8.70 -1.15 2.74
N TYR A 526 -7.45 -1.58 2.97
CA TYR A 526 -6.76 -2.50 2.07
C TYR A 526 -7.35 -3.91 2.08
N PHE A 527 -7.82 -4.41 3.23
CA PHE A 527 -8.53 -5.69 3.27
C PHE A 527 -9.84 -5.60 2.49
N SER A 528 -10.61 -4.55 2.71
CA SER A 528 -11.91 -4.34 2.06
C SER A 528 -11.77 -4.10 0.55
N SER A 529 -10.89 -3.19 0.13
CA SER A 529 -10.77 -2.80 -1.28
C SER A 529 -10.06 -3.86 -2.13
N LEU A 530 -8.94 -4.40 -1.68
CA LEU A 530 -8.11 -5.31 -2.50
C LEU A 530 -8.70 -6.72 -2.60
N TRP A 531 -9.47 -7.12 -1.58
CA TRP A 531 -10.20 -8.39 -1.54
C TRP A 531 -11.70 -8.22 -1.77
N GLY A 532 -12.16 -7.06 -2.24
CA GLY A 532 -13.53 -6.83 -2.72
C GLY A 532 -14.62 -6.75 -1.64
N GLY A 533 -14.27 -6.87 -0.37
CA GLY A 533 -15.16 -6.67 0.77
C GLY A 533 -14.76 -7.48 1.99
N LEU A 534 -15.28 -7.07 3.16
CA LEU A 534 -15.06 -7.75 4.44
C LEU A 534 -16.19 -8.76 4.72
N MET A 535 -15.85 -9.92 5.26
CA MET A 535 -16.82 -10.88 5.79
C MET A 535 -17.60 -10.23 6.93
N ASN A 536 -18.89 -10.54 7.05
CA ASN A 536 -19.75 -10.10 8.16
C ASN A 536 -19.85 -8.56 8.36
N ALA A 537 -19.49 -7.76 7.35
CA ALA A 537 -19.68 -6.32 7.39
C ALA A 537 -21.17 -5.95 7.46
N LYS A 538 -21.50 -4.90 8.24
CA LYS A 538 -22.86 -4.36 8.29
C LYS A 538 -23.20 -3.71 6.94
N LYS A 539 -24.35 -4.07 6.38
CA LYS A 539 -24.87 -3.54 5.11
C LYS A 539 -25.39 -2.11 5.24
#